data_AF-A0A558R4P8-F1
#
_entry.id   AF-A0A558R4P8-F1
#
_cell.length_a   1.000
_cell.length_b   1.000
_cell.length_c   1.000
_cell.angle_alpha   90.00
_cell.angle_beta   90.00
_cell.angle_gamma   90.00
#
_symmetry.space_group_name_H-M   'P 1'
#
loop_
_entity.id
_entity.type
_entity.pdbx_description
1 polymer ?
#
loop_
_entity_poly.entity_id
_entity_poly.type
_entity_poly.pdbx_seq_one_letter_code
_entity_poly.pdbx_strand_id
1 'polypeptide(L)'
;MKTILTGGVLPLGLALLLAACGSSPEGGNATEGTETEAGTEAGGGEAAHADAGAVTLSPDQIAAAGVQIGRPITGGAGTIELPATIEGDPQGTQVVSAAIGGRVVALTRNLGQSVGRGQTIAIIESREAAQLKGEVEASRARLALA
;
A
#
# COMPACT_ATOMS: atom_id res chain seq x y z
N MET A 1 23.85 -9.75 34.42
CA MET A 1 24.69 -10.65 33.59
C MET A 1 23.85 -11.04 32.38
N LYS A 2 24.17 -10.81 31.11
CA LYS A 2 25.38 -10.35 30.45
C LYS A 2 24.94 -9.70 29.11
N THR A 3 25.36 -8.46 28.87
CA THR A 3 25.23 -7.72 27.60
C THR A 3 26.32 -8.14 26.62
N ILE A 4 25.96 -8.46 25.38
CA ILE A 4 26.85 -8.74 24.23
C ILE A 4 26.00 -8.50 22.95
N LEU A 5 26.42 -7.96 21.80
CA LEU A 5 27.45 -7.02 21.35
C LEU A 5 27.19 -6.88 19.82
N THR A 6 27.10 -5.65 19.30
CA THR A 6 27.50 -5.12 17.97
C THR A 6 27.40 -5.91 16.65
N GLY A 7 27.01 -5.16 15.61
CA GLY A 7 27.53 -5.24 14.22
C GLY A 7 26.52 -5.74 13.21
N GLY A 8 26.23 -5.13 12.06
CA GLY A 8 26.95 -4.13 11.27
C GLY A 8 26.51 -4.36 9.81
N VAL A 9 26.18 -3.28 9.11
CA VAL A 9 25.60 -3.16 7.76
C VAL A 9 26.49 -3.78 6.65
N LEU A 10 25.91 -4.49 5.66
CA LEU A 10 26.11 -4.27 4.19
C LEU A 10 25.29 -5.27 3.32
N PRO A 11 24.38 -4.83 2.44
CA PRO A 11 23.99 -5.59 1.25
C PRO A 11 24.78 -5.06 0.04
N LEU A 12 25.86 -5.75 -0.34
CA LEU A 12 26.61 -5.46 -1.56
C LEU A 12 26.47 -6.67 -2.50
N GLY A 13 25.59 -6.57 -3.50
CA GLY A 13 25.44 -7.64 -4.48
C GLY A 13 24.22 -7.52 -5.38
N LEU A 14 24.04 -6.40 -6.10
CA LEU A 14 23.10 -6.35 -7.22
C LEU A 14 23.42 -5.21 -8.22
N ALA A 15 24.64 -5.16 -8.75
CA ALA A 15 25.05 -4.10 -9.67
C ALA A 15 25.91 -4.62 -10.85
N LEU A 16 25.44 -5.63 -11.60
CA LEU A 16 26.23 -6.15 -12.73
C LEU A 16 25.44 -6.72 -13.91
N LEU A 17 24.30 -6.12 -14.29
CA LEU A 17 23.52 -6.61 -15.45
C LEU A 17 22.89 -5.52 -16.34
N LEU A 18 23.57 -4.41 -16.65
CA LEU A 18 23.20 -3.57 -17.81
C LEU A 18 24.44 -3.00 -18.50
N ALA A 19 25.14 -3.86 -19.25
CA ALA A 19 26.05 -3.45 -20.31
C ALA A 19 25.55 -4.08 -21.62
N ALA A 20 24.57 -3.44 -22.25
CA ALA A 20 24.12 -3.75 -23.60
C ALA A 20 23.50 -2.50 -24.25
N CYS A 21 23.98 -2.19 -25.46
CA CYS A 21 23.60 -1.09 -26.35
C CYS A 21 24.06 0.31 -25.88
N GLY A 22 24.69 1.14 -26.69
CA GLY A 22 24.95 1.13 -28.13
C GLY A 22 25.44 2.54 -28.49
N SER A 23 26.39 2.61 -29.41
CA SER A 23 27.27 3.74 -29.70
C SER A 23 26.72 4.80 -30.68
N SER A 24 27.23 6.05 -30.52
CA SER A 24 27.54 7.07 -31.55
C SER A 24 26.54 8.26 -31.73
N PRO A 25 26.96 9.43 -32.30
CA PRO A 25 27.56 10.58 -31.59
C PRO A 25 26.93 11.94 -32.02
N GLU A 26 27.62 13.05 -31.70
CA GLU A 26 27.61 14.39 -32.35
C GLU A 26 26.98 15.61 -31.64
N GLY A 27 27.78 16.69 -31.65
CA GLY A 27 27.40 18.11 -31.51
C GLY A 27 27.50 18.66 -30.08
N GLY A 28 28.33 19.63 -29.71
CA GLY A 28 28.99 20.68 -30.50
C GLY A 28 28.64 22.08 -29.95
N ASN A 29 29.35 22.49 -28.90
CA ASN A 29 29.80 23.84 -28.49
C ASN A 29 28.85 25.06 -28.34
N ALA A 30 28.97 25.67 -27.14
CA ALA A 30 29.05 27.09 -26.74
C ALA A 30 28.25 28.18 -27.51
N THR A 31 27.36 28.92 -26.84
CA THR A 31 27.58 30.06 -25.91
C THR A 31 27.45 31.41 -26.60
N GLU A 32 26.67 32.24 -25.92
CA GLU A 32 26.25 33.62 -26.11
C GLU A 32 27.34 34.64 -26.45
N GLY A 33 26.88 35.74 -27.04
CA GLY A 33 27.48 37.06 -26.85
C GLY A 33 27.09 38.05 -27.95
N THR A 34 26.35 39.12 -27.60
CA THR A 34 26.69 40.56 -27.81
C THR A 34 25.44 41.45 -27.87
N GLU A 35 25.15 42.09 -26.74
CA GLU A 35 24.91 43.53 -26.49
C GLU A 35 24.34 44.50 -27.56
N THR A 36 23.23 45.16 -27.15
CA THR A 36 23.04 46.62 -26.98
C THR A 36 22.63 47.55 -28.15
N GLU A 37 21.39 48.04 -28.00
CA GLU A 37 20.78 49.37 -28.29
C GLU A 37 20.99 50.14 -29.60
N ALA A 38 19.86 50.53 -30.22
CA ALA A 38 19.31 51.90 -30.22
C ALA A 38 18.66 52.26 -31.56
N GLY A 39 17.47 52.87 -31.51
CA GLY A 39 17.05 53.82 -32.55
C GLY A 39 15.60 53.77 -33.04
N THR A 40 14.80 54.69 -32.52
CA THR A 40 13.84 55.57 -33.24
C THR A 40 12.57 54.99 -33.89
N GLU A 41 11.44 55.35 -33.27
CA GLU A 41 10.34 56.15 -33.84
C GLU A 41 10.00 55.94 -35.33
N ALA A 42 8.83 55.35 -35.62
CA ALA A 42 7.85 55.93 -36.54
C ALA A 42 6.61 55.02 -36.59
N GLY A 43 5.45 55.67 -36.64
CA GLY A 43 4.15 55.03 -36.57
C GLY A 43 3.83 54.08 -37.72
N GLY A 44 2.73 53.37 -37.48
CA GLY A 44 2.16 52.43 -38.43
C GLY A 44 1.12 51.63 -37.68
N GLY A 45 -0.14 52.03 -37.84
CA GLY A 45 -1.26 51.17 -37.48
C GLY A 45 -1.30 50.01 -38.45
N GLU A 46 -0.33 49.11 -38.37
CA GLU A 46 -0.42 47.81 -39.00
C GLU A 46 -1.40 47.01 -38.17
N ALA A 47 -2.63 46.91 -38.68
CA ALA A 47 -3.53 45.83 -38.33
C ALA A 47 -2.83 44.53 -38.73
N ALA A 48 -1.94 44.06 -37.87
CA ALA A 48 -1.41 42.72 -37.90
C ALA A 48 -2.64 41.81 -37.83
N HIS A 49 -2.98 41.21 -38.96
CA HIS A 49 -4.02 40.21 -39.02
C HIS A 49 -3.64 39.14 -38.02
N ALA A 50 -4.39 39.10 -36.91
CA ALA A 50 -4.21 38.08 -35.92
C ALA A 50 -4.38 36.73 -36.63
N ASP A 51 -3.43 35.82 -36.42
CA ASP A 51 -3.59 34.43 -36.82
C ASP A 51 -4.98 33.95 -36.36
N ALA A 52 -5.68 33.23 -37.22
CA ALA A 52 -7.07 32.85 -36.96
C ALA A 52 -7.16 32.10 -35.62
N GLY A 53 -7.75 32.76 -34.62
CA GLY A 53 -7.88 32.23 -33.25
C GLY A 53 -7.06 32.97 -32.17
N ALA A 54 -6.23 33.96 -32.52
CA ALA A 54 -5.50 34.80 -31.58
C ALA A 54 -6.14 36.19 -31.44
N VAL A 55 -6.04 36.79 -30.25
CA VAL A 55 -6.44 38.17 -29.97
C VAL A 55 -5.23 38.92 -29.40
N THR A 56 -4.85 40.01 -30.06
CA THR A 56 -3.72 40.84 -29.64
C THR A 56 -4.21 41.93 -28.68
N LEU A 57 -3.57 42.03 -27.51
CA LEU A 57 -3.83 43.09 -26.52
C LEU A 57 -2.59 43.96 -26.34
N SER A 58 -2.80 45.25 -26.06
CA SER A 58 -1.70 46.16 -25.74
C SER A 58 -1.18 45.91 -24.31
N PRO A 59 0.08 46.30 -24.00
CA PRO A 59 0.64 46.15 -22.66
C PRO A 59 -0.20 46.82 -21.56
N ASP A 60 -0.76 48.00 -21.84
CA ASP A 60 -1.63 48.72 -20.89
C ASP A 60 -2.95 47.98 -20.64
N GLN A 61 -3.50 47.32 -21.66
CA GLN A 61 -4.70 46.48 -21.52
C GLN A 61 -4.42 45.23 -20.69
N ILE A 62 -3.26 44.60 -20.89
CA ILE A 62 -2.80 43.44 -20.11
C ILE A 62 -2.61 43.83 -18.64
N ALA A 63 -1.98 44.99 -18.38
CA ALA A 63 -1.75 45.52 -17.04
C ALA A 63 -3.06 45.92 -16.34
N ALA A 64 -3.96 46.63 -17.02
CA ALA A 64 -5.25 47.04 -16.47
C ALA A 64 -6.18 45.83 -16.19
N ALA A 65 -6.07 44.75 -16.96
CA ALA A 65 -6.83 43.53 -16.77
C ALA A 65 -6.21 42.55 -15.75
N GLY A 66 -4.99 42.81 -15.27
CA GLY A 66 -4.32 41.99 -14.26
C GLY A 66 -3.97 40.58 -14.74
N VAL A 67 -3.65 40.40 -16.02
CA VAL A 67 -3.36 39.08 -16.59
C VAL A 67 -2.06 38.50 -16.02
N GLN A 68 -2.12 37.28 -15.49
CA GLN A 68 -0.97 36.53 -14.99
C GLN A 68 -0.72 35.30 -15.86
N ILE A 69 0.54 35.04 -16.21
CA ILE A 69 0.93 33.89 -17.05
C ILE A 69 1.50 32.78 -16.15
N GLY A 70 0.80 31.65 -16.10
CA GLY A 70 1.31 30.42 -15.51
C GLY A 70 1.88 29.50 -16.59
N ARG A 71 3.00 28.83 -16.30
CA ARG A 71 3.52 27.77 -17.18
C ARG A 71 2.78 26.46 -16.87
N PRO A 72 2.26 25.74 -17.88
CA PRO A 72 1.66 24.43 -17.64
C PRO A 72 2.74 23.47 -17.13
N ILE A 73 2.44 22.79 -16.03
CA ILE A 73 3.26 21.70 -15.50
C ILE A 73 2.53 20.38 -15.76
N THR A 74 3.26 19.33 -16.09
CA THR A 74 2.71 17.99 -16.24
C THR A 74 2.81 17.25 -14.90
N GLY A 75 1.69 16.65 -14.49
CA GLY A 75 1.58 15.93 -13.21
C GLY A 75 0.97 16.77 -12.09
N GLY A 76 0.39 16.07 -11.11
CA GLY A 76 -0.24 16.64 -9.93
C GLY A 76 -0.52 15.53 -8.92
N ALA A 77 -0.63 15.90 -7.65
CA ALA A 77 -1.07 14.98 -6.59
C ALA A 77 -2.54 15.26 -6.29
N GLY A 78 -3.38 14.24 -6.44
CA GLY A 78 -4.75 14.24 -5.93
C GLY A 78 -4.82 13.40 -4.66
N THR A 79 -5.42 13.92 -3.61
CA THR A 79 -5.76 13.13 -2.43
C THR A 79 -7.24 12.78 -2.47
N ILE A 80 -7.57 11.55 -2.05
CA ILE A 80 -8.95 11.13 -1.86
C ILE A 80 -9.05 10.59 -0.44
N GLU A 81 -10.02 11.08 0.31
CA GLU A 81 -10.32 10.65 1.66
C GLU A 81 -11.54 9.72 1.63
N LEU A 82 -11.39 8.50 2.16
CA LEU A 82 -12.46 7.51 2.20
C LEU A 82 -12.63 6.96 3.62
N PRO A 83 -13.87 6.76 4.08
CA PRO A 83 -14.11 6.01 5.30
C PRO A 83 -13.77 4.54 5.10
N ALA A 84 -13.34 3.90 6.18
CA ALA A 84 -13.08 2.46 6.22
C ALA A 84 -13.56 1.87 7.56
N THR A 85 -13.83 0.57 7.57
CA THR A 85 -14.23 -0.17 8.76
C THR A 85 -13.12 -1.14 9.16
N ILE A 86 -12.88 -1.26 10.46
CA ILE A 86 -11.96 -2.28 11.00
C ILE A 86 -12.75 -3.57 11.17
N GLU A 87 -12.32 -4.62 10.48
CA GLU A 87 -12.85 -5.97 10.62
C GLU A 87 -11.82 -6.88 11.30
N GLY A 88 -12.30 -7.92 11.96
CA GLY A 88 -11.43 -8.96 12.53
C GLY A 88 -10.70 -9.70 11.42
N ASP A 89 -9.45 -10.11 11.68
CA ASP A 89 -8.67 -10.90 10.73
C ASP A 89 -9.41 -12.22 10.42
N PRO A 90 -9.81 -12.48 9.16
CA PRO A 90 -10.47 -13.73 8.80
C PRO A 90 -9.58 -14.96 9.03
N GLN A 91 -8.25 -14.81 9.01
CA GLN A 91 -7.31 -15.88 9.35
C GLN A 91 -7.10 -16.02 10.87
N GLY A 92 -7.42 -14.97 11.63
CA GLY A 92 -7.38 -14.96 13.10
C GLY A 92 -8.69 -15.38 13.76
N THR A 93 -9.74 -15.62 12.99
CA THR A 93 -11.07 -15.98 13.48
C THR A 93 -11.30 -17.48 13.34
N GLN A 94 -11.62 -18.17 14.45
CA GLN A 94 -11.84 -19.61 14.45
C GLN A 94 -13.12 -19.98 15.20
N VAL A 95 -13.94 -20.81 14.55
CA VAL A 95 -15.13 -21.40 15.16
C VAL A 95 -14.74 -22.75 15.77
N VAL A 96 -15.00 -22.92 17.06
CA VAL A 96 -14.73 -24.17 17.78
C VAL A 96 -16.03 -24.96 17.90
N SER A 97 -16.04 -26.19 17.38
CA SER A 97 -17.14 -27.13 17.51
C SER A 97 -16.73 -28.35 18.34
N ALA A 98 -17.71 -28.99 18.98
CA ALA A 98 -17.50 -30.26 19.66
C ALA A 98 -17.48 -31.40 18.62
N ALA A 99 -16.52 -32.31 18.74
CA ALA A 99 -16.41 -33.46 17.84
C ALA A 99 -17.55 -34.49 18.05
N ILE A 100 -18.07 -34.58 19.28
CA ILE A 100 -19.14 -35.51 19.66
C ILE A 100 -20.22 -34.71 20.40
N GLY A 101 -21.49 -34.98 20.07
CA GLY A 101 -22.63 -34.39 20.74
C GLY A 101 -22.68 -34.76 22.24
N GLY A 102 -23.24 -33.85 23.04
CA GLY A 102 -23.37 -34.06 24.48
C GLY A 102 -24.02 -32.89 25.18
N ARG A 103 -24.08 -32.99 26.51
CA ARG A 103 -24.60 -31.94 27.40
C ARG A 103 -23.45 -31.05 27.85
N VAL A 104 -23.61 -29.73 27.73
CA VAL A 104 -22.65 -28.77 28.29
C VAL A 104 -22.80 -28.78 29.81
N VAL A 105 -21.71 -29.08 30.52
CA VAL A 105 -21.66 -29.13 31.99
C VAL A 105 -21.07 -27.86 32.57
N ALA A 106 -20.10 -27.26 31.87
CA ALA A 106 -19.50 -26.00 32.27
C ALA A 106 -19.05 -25.19 31.05
N LEU A 107 -19.15 -23.87 31.19
CA LEU A 107 -18.48 -22.89 30.34
C LEU A 107 -17.46 -22.17 31.21
N THR A 108 -16.18 -22.27 30.83
CA THR A 108 -15.07 -21.68 31.60
C THR A 108 -14.77 -20.25 31.16
N ARG A 109 -15.33 -19.82 30.02
CA ARG A 109 -15.15 -18.49 29.43
C ARG A 109 -16.48 -17.94 28.92
N ASN A 110 -16.63 -16.63 29.07
CA ASN A 110 -17.79 -15.88 28.60
C ASN A 110 -17.42 -14.99 27.42
N LEU A 111 -18.44 -14.50 26.71
CA LEU A 111 -18.28 -13.52 25.63
C LEU A 111 -17.51 -12.29 26.12
N GLY A 112 -16.58 -11.82 25.30
CA GLY A 112 -15.71 -10.68 25.61
C GLY A 112 -14.51 -11.00 26.51
N GLN A 113 -14.41 -12.21 27.07
CA GLN A 113 -13.20 -12.62 27.79
C GLN A 113 -12.09 -13.02 26.82
N SER A 114 -10.86 -12.65 27.15
CA SER A 114 -9.69 -13.08 26.39
C SER A 114 -9.44 -14.58 26.59
N VAL A 115 -9.00 -15.23 25.51
CA VAL A 115 -8.65 -16.65 25.50
C VAL A 115 -7.27 -16.85 24.88
N GLY A 116 -6.56 -17.87 25.36
CA GLY A 116 -5.26 -18.30 24.82
C GLY A 116 -5.34 -19.66 24.14
N ARG A 117 -4.27 -20.01 23.40
CA ARG A 117 -4.15 -21.35 22.80
C ARG A 117 -4.11 -22.43 23.88
N GLY A 118 -4.82 -23.53 23.64
CA GLY A 118 -4.89 -24.67 24.55
C GLY A 118 -5.80 -24.45 25.77
N GLN A 119 -6.46 -23.29 25.86
CA GLN A 119 -7.34 -23.00 26.98
C GLN A 119 -8.69 -23.71 26.82
N THR A 120 -9.14 -24.38 27.88
CA THR A 120 -10.49 -24.95 27.95
C THR A 120 -11.53 -23.83 27.96
N ILE A 121 -12.54 -23.94 27.09
CA ILE A 121 -13.67 -22.99 26.98
C ILE A 121 -15.01 -23.62 27.39
N ALA A 122 -15.15 -24.94 27.25
CA ALA A 122 -16.37 -25.68 27.57
C ALA A 122 -16.02 -27.10 28.00
N ILE A 123 -16.83 -27.67 28.89
CA ILE A 123 -16.79 -29.08 29.28
C ILE A 123 -18.11 -29.73 28.85
N ILE A 124 -18.00 -30.79 28.06
CA ILE A 124 -19.15 -31.50 27.47
C ILE A 124 -19.14 -32.94 27.95
N GLU A 125 -20.27 -33.38 28.48
CA GLU A 125 -20.49 -34.77 28.83
C GLU A 125 -21.23 -35.48 27.68
N SER A 126 -20.61 -36.52 27.12
CA SER A 126 -21.17 -37.27 25.99
C SER A 126 -21.42 -38.73 26.36
N ARG A 127 -22.65 -39.19 26.13
CA ARG A 127 -23.03 -40.61 26.26
C ARG A 127 -22.37 -41.48 25.20
N GLU A 128 -22.29 -40.97 23.97
CA GLU A 128 -21.67 -41.66 22.84
C GLU A 128 -20.18 -41.92 23.09
N ALA A 129 -19.45 -40.91 23.57
CA ALA A 129 -18.05 -41.08 23.95
C ALA A 129 -17.86 -42.14 25.05
N ALA A 130 -18.77 -42.19 26.03
CA ALA A 130 -18.73 -43.20 27.09
C ALA A 130 -18.99 -44.62 26.55
N GLN A 131 -19.93 -44.77 25.62
CA GLN A 131 -20.24 -46.05 25.00
C GLN A 131 -19.07 -46.57 24.15
N LEU A 132 -18.50 -45.72 23.30
CA LEU A 132 -17.33 -46.05 22.48
C LEU A 132 -16.15 -46.51 23.35
N LYS A 133 -15.90 -45.81 24.46
CA LYS A 133 -14.86 -46.23 25.41
C LYS A 133 -15.17 -47.61 26.01
N GLY A 134 -16.43 -47.86 26.38
CA GLY A 134 -16.86 -49.17 26.90
C GLY A 134 -16.64 -50.31 25.90
N GLU A 135 -16.96 -50.08 24.62
CA GLU A 135 -16.75 -51.07 23.55
C GLU A 135 -15.27 -51.37 23.29
N VAL A 136 -14.42 -50.34 23.32
CA VAL A 136 -12.96 -50.50 23.19
C VAL A 136 -12.40 -51.32 24.35
N GLU A 137 -12.79 -51.02 25.60
CA GLU A 137 -12.33 -51.76 26.77
C GLU A 137 -12.82 -53.22 26.77
N ALA A 138 -14.08 -53.47 26.39
CA ALA A 138 -14.61 -54.83 26.25
C ALA A 138 -13.86 -55.64 25.18
N SER A 139 -13.51 -55.01 24.06
CA SER A 139 -12.76 -55.66 22.97
C SER A 139 -11.33 -55.97 23.38
N ARG A 140 -10.66 -55.07 24.10
CA ARG A 140 -9.32 -55.29 24.67
C ARG A 140 -9.31 -56.43 25.68
N ALA A 141 -10.31 -56.51 26.53
CA ALA A 141 -10.44 -57.61 27.48
C ALA A 141 -10.56 -58.95 26.77
N ARG A 142 -11.37 -59.04 25.71
CA ARG A 142 -11.49 -60.27 24.89
C ARG A 142 -10.18 -60.66 24.22
N LEU A 143 -9.45 -59.67 23.67
CA LEU A 143 -8.15 -59.91 23.04
C LEU A 143 -7.11 -60.44 24.03
N ALA A 144 -7.12 -59.97 25.27
CA ALA A 144 -6.18 -60.42 26.30
C ALA A 144 -6.42 -61.86 26.77
N LEU A 145 -7.62 -62.41 26.53
CA LEU A 145 -7.97 -63.80 26.84
C LEU A 145 -7.77 -64.75 25.63
N ALA A 146 -7.51 -64.22 24.44
CA ALA A 146 -7.27 -64.99 23.22
C ALA A 146 -5.77 -65.32 23.07
#